data_AF-A0A9E3YK67-F1
#
_entry.id   AF-A0A9E3YK67-F1
#
_cell.length_a   1.000
_cell.length_b   1.000
_cell.length_c   1.000
_cell.angle_alpha   90.00
_cell.angle_beta   90.00
_cell.angle_gamma   90.00
#
_symmetry.space_group_name_H-M   'P 1'
#
loop_
_entity.id
_entity.type
_entity.pdbx_description
1 polymer ?
#
loop_
_entity_poly.entity_id
_entity_poly.type
_entity_poly.pdbx_seq_one_letter_code
_entity_poly.pdbx_strand_id
1 'polypeptide(L)' 'MNPAPNPDLQTVTQVTHWSDRLFSFRVTRPRSLRFRSGEFVMIGLPGDNGKPILRAYSIASPAWDDELEFYSIK' A
#
# COMPACT_ATOMS: atom_id res chain seq x y z
N MET A 1 -10.51 -1.99 26.70
CA MET A 1 -9.41 -1.69 25.76
C MET A 1 -9.99 -1.70 24.38
N ASN A 2 -9.97 -0.58 23.66
CA ASN A 2 -10.47 -0.52 22.29
C ASN A 2 -9.47 -1.32 21.43
N PRO A 3 -9.85 -2.38 20.71
CA PRO A 3 -8.93 -3.03 19.79
C PRO A 3 -8.49 -1.98 18.76
N ALA A 4 -7.17 -1.84 18.55
CA ALA A 4 -6.66 -1.00 17.49
C ALA A 4 -7.38 -1.37 16.18
N PRO A 5 -7.76 -0.40 15.33
CA PRO A 5 -8.42 -0.70 14.06
C PRO A 5 -7.56 -1.72 13.34
N ASN A 6 -8.15 -2.87 13.02
CA ASN A 6 -7.46 -3.93 12.31
C ASN A 6 -6.97 -3.32 10.98
N PRO A 7 -5.65 -3.16 10.75
CA PRO A 7 -5.19 -2.59 9.49
C PRO A 7 -5.71 -3.51 8.37
N ASP A 8 -6.31 -2.93 7.31
CA ASP A 8 -6.78 -3.70 6.15
C ASP A 8 -5.56 -4.36 5.49
N LEU A 9 -5.20 -5.58 5.94
CA LEU A 9 -4.06 -6.33 5.44
C LEU A 9 -4.33 -6.74 4.00
N GLN A 10 -3.47 -6.29 3.08
CA GLN A 10 -3.52 -6.61 1.66
C GLN A 10 -2.36 -7.52 1.29
N THR A 11 -2.60 -8.44 0.35
CA THR A 11 -1.59 -9.38 -0.13
C THR A 11 -0.81 -8.75 -1.27
N VAL A 12 0.52 -8.82 -1.22
CA VAL A 12 1.38 -8.45 -2.36
C VAL A 12 1.21 -9.51 -3.45
N THR A 13 0.82 -9.08 -4.64
CA THR A 13 0.57 -9.95 -5.80
C THR A 13 1.69 -9.91 -6.82
N GLN A 14 2.42 -8.78 -6.90
CA GLN A 14 3.57 -8.63 -7.80
C GLN A 14 4.60 -7.66 -7.20
N VAL A 15 5.88 -7.90 -7.50
CA VAL A 15 6.98 -6.98 -7.21
C VAL A 15 7.84 -6.85 -8.47
N THR A 16 8.17 -5.62 -8.84
CA THR A 16 9.07 -5.31 -9.96
C THR A 16 10.18 -4.42 -9.47
N HIS A 17 11.43 -4.84 -9.63
CA HIS A 17 12.60 -4.01 -9.32
C HIS A 17 13.09 -3.33 -10.60
N TRP A 18 13.11 -1.99 -10.59
CA TRP A 18 13.53 -1.19 -11.74
C TRP A 18 15.01 -0.80 -11.64
N SER A 19 15.52 -0.65 -10.42
CA SER A 19 16.93 -0.41 -10.13
C SER A 19 17.28 -0.81 -8.69
N ASP A 20 18.53 -0.54 -8.30
CA ASP A 20 19.00 -0.72 -6.92
C ASP A 20 18.27 0.18 -5.92
N ARG A 21 17.61 1.23 -6.38
CA ARG A 21 16.92 2.21 -5.51
C ARG A 21 15.42 2.31 -5.76
N LEU A 22 14.90 1.66 -6.80
CA LEU A 22 13.50 1.84 -7.21
C LEU A 22 12.82 0.50 -7.46
N PHE A 23 11.58 0.39 -6.97
CA PHE A 23 10.74 -0.77 -7.18
C PHE A 23 9.26 -0.37 -7.19
N SER A 24 8.44 -1.15 -7.89
CA SER A 24 6.99 -1.12 -7.74
C SER A 24 6.48 -2.43 -7.17
N PHE A 25 5.33 -2.38 -6.54
CA PHE A 25 4.61 -3.56 -6.08
C PHE A 25 3.10 -3.37 -6.23
N ARG A 26 2.42 -4.47 -6.51
CA ARG A 26 0.96 -4.53 -6.59
C ARG A 26 0.42 -5.30 -5.40
N VAL A 27 -0.75 -4.89 -4.92
CA VAL A 27 -1.45 -5.53 -3.81
C VAL A 27 -2.93 -5.70 -4.13
N THR A 28 -3.57 -6.64 -3.44
CA THR A 28 -5.03 -6.75 -3.46
C THR A 28 -5.70 -5.43 -3.07
N ARG A 29 -6.79 -5.09 -3.75
CA ARG A 29 -7.56 -3.88 -3.44
C ARG A 29 -8.64 -4.17 -2.37
N PRO A 30 -8.67 -3.42 -1.25
CA PRO A 30 -9.79 -3.51 -0.32
C PRO A 30 -11.10 -3.11 -1.00
N ARG A 31 -12.15 -3.91 -0.86
CA ARG A 31 -13.46 -3.65 -1.50
C ARG A 31 -14.10 -2.33 -1.05
N SER A 32 -13.78 -1.87 0.15
CA SER A 32 -14.22 -0.60 0.74
C SER A 32 -13.47 0.61 0.19
N LEU A 33 -12.28 0.43 -0.39
CA LEU A 33 -11.44 1.55 -0.81
C LEU A 33 -11.96 2.20 -2.11
N ARG A 34 -12.35 3.47 -2.00
CA ARG A 34 -12.70 4.35 -3.12
C ARG A 34 -11.74 5.53 -3.09
N PHE A 35 -11.18 5.87 -4.25
CA PHE A 35 -10.23 6.96 -4.42
C PHE A 35 -10.38 7.56 -5.82
N ARG A 36 -9.86 8.77 -6.01
CA ARG A 36 -9.67 9.39 -7.32
C ARG A 36 -8.21 9.22 -7.75
N SER A 37 -7.97 8.90 -9.02
CA SER A 37 -6.61 8.75 -9.55
C SER A 37 -5.77 9.99 -9.22
N GLY A 38 -4.59 9.78 -8.62
CA GLY A 38 -3.71 10.84 -8.11
C GLY A 38 -3.79 11.08 -6.60
N GLU A 39 -4.76 10.48 -5.90
CA GLU A 39 -4.78 10.49 -4.42
C GLU A 39 -3.69 9.59 -3.81
N PHE A 40 -3.44 9.77 -2.51
CA PHE A 40 -2.50 8.99 -1.73
C PHE A 40 -3.17 8.33 -0.53
N VAL A 41 -2.59 7.24 -0.05
CA VAL A 41 -3.03 6.52 1.15
C VAL A 41 -1.85 6.25 2.09
N MET A 42 -2.14 5.97 3.35
CA MET A 42 -1.14 5.49 4.29
C MET A 42 -0.98 3.98 4.13
N ILE A 43 0.22 3.54 3.82
CA ILE A 43 0.59 2.11 3.81
C ILE A 43 1.77 1.89 4.76
N GLY A 44 1.94 0.66 5.21
CA GLY A 44 3.07 0.33 6.07
C GLY A 44 3.13 -1.13 6.46
N LEU A 45 4.15 -1.44 7.26
CA LEU A 45 4.41 -2.77 7.80
C LEU A 45 4.32 -2.73 9.32
N PRO A 46 4.05 -3.88 9.97
CA PRO A 46 4.24 -4.01 11.41
C PRO A 46 5.67 -3.59 11.79
N GLY A 47 5.81 -2.73 12.79
CA GLY A 47 7.12 -2.38 13.37
C GLY A 47 7.52 -3.31 14.50
N ASP A 48 8.80 -3.32 14.85
CA ASP A 48 9.41 -4.23 15.82
C ASP A 48 8.81 -4.14 17.24
N ASN A 49 8.25 -2.98 17.59
CA ASN A 49 7.59 -2.73 18.88
C ASN A 49 6.06 -2.93 18.82
N GLY A 50 5.56 -3.57 17.76
CA GLY A 50 4.13 -3.79 17.51
C GLY A 50 3.38 -2.55 17.00
N LYS A 51 4.02 -1.39 16.84
CA LYS A 51 3.40 -0.21 16.22
C LYS A 51 3.68 -0.20 14.72
N PRO A 52 2.68 0.05 13.86
CA PRO A 52 2.89 0.06 12.42
C PRO A 52 3.77 1.23 11.97
N ILE A 53 4.68 0.98 11.05
CA ILE A 53 5.51 2.00 10.39
C ILE A 53 4.77 2.44 9.13
N LEU A 54 4.03 3.53 9.22
CA LEU A 54 3.22 4.04 8.11
C LEU A 54 3.95 5.15 7.34
N ARG A 55 3.72 5.21 6.03
CA ARG A 55 4.16 6.29 5.14
C ARG A 55 3.05 6.60 4.13
N ALA A 56 2.98 7.86 3.71
CA ALA A 56 2.08 8.27 2.63
C ALA A 56 2.66 7.82 1.29
N TYR A 57 1.82 7.17 0.48
CA TYR A 57 2.15 6.75 -0.87
C TYR A 57 1.02 7.12 -1.82
N SER A 58 1.37 7.75 -2.94
CA SER A 58 0.44 7.92 -4.07
C SER A 58 0.06 6.56 -4.64
N ILE A 59 -1.23 6.40 -4.97
CA ILE A 59 -1.69 5.20 -5.68
C ILE A 59 -1.32 5.37 -7.16
N ALA A 60 -0.48 4.47 -7.67
CA ALA A 60 0.02 4.50 -9.04
C ALA A 60 -0.93 3.81 -10.04
N SER A 61 -1.84 2.96 -9.56
CA SER A 61 -2.91 2.38 -10.40
C SER A 61 -4.12 3.33 -10.52
N PRO A 62 -4.85 3.28 -11.65
CA PRO A 62 -6.06 4.09 -11.81
C PRO A 62 -7.20 3.60 -10.90
N ALA A 63 -8.16 4.48 -10.59
CA ALA A 63 -9.28 4.18 -9.68
C ALA A 63 -10.19 3.00 -10.10
N TRP A 64 -10.13 2.57 -11.36
CA TRP A 64 -10.89 1.43 -11.90
C TRP A 64 -10.12 0.11 -11.90
N ASP A 65 -8.83 0.11 -11.55
CA ASP A 65 -8.00 -1.11 -11.48
C ASP A 65 -8.48 -2.02 -10.32
N ASP A 66 -8.42 -3.32 -10.53
CA ASP A 66 -8.80 -4.35 -9.55
C ASP A 66 -7.74 -4.52 -8.45
N GLU A 67 -6.52 -4.04 -8.69
CA GLU A 67 -5.42 -4.00 -7.72
C GLU A 67 -4.90 -2.58 -7.48
N LEU A 68 -4.17 -2.42 -6.38
CA LEU A 68 -3.45 -1.19 -6.08
C LEU A 68 -1.98 -1.35 -6.46
N GLU A 69 -1.44 -0.39 -7.19
CA GLU A 69 -0.02 -0.32 -7.47
C GLU A 69 0.65 0.85 -6.73
N PHE A 70 1.87 0.60 -6.26
CA PHE A 70 2.71 1.61 -5.61
C PHE A 70 4.11 1.58 -6.21
N TYR A 71 4.71 2.77 -6.35
CA TYR A 71 6.10 2.94 -6.74
C TYR A 71 6.89 3.54 -5.57
N SER A 72 8.04 2.95 -5.25
CA SER A 72 8.74 3.19 -4.00
C SER A 72 10.26 3.25 -4.18
N ILE A 73 10.90 3.94 -3.24
CA ILE A 73 12.33 4.02 -3.06
C ILE A 73 12.79 2.96 -2.04
N LYS A 74 13.97 2.38 -2.27
CA LYS A 74 14.63 1.42 -1.35
C LYS A 74 15.58 2.13 -0.40
#